data_AF-A0A963JH14-F1
#
_entry.id   AF-A0A963JH14-F1
#
_cell.length_a   1.000
_cell.length_b   1.000
_cell.length_c   1.000
_cell.angle_alpha   90.00
_cell.angle_beta   90.00
_cell.angle_gamma   90.00
#
_symmetry.space_group_name_H-M   'P 1'
#
loop_
_entity.id
_entity.type
_entity.pdbx_description
1 polymer ?
#
loop_
_entity_poly.entity_id
_entity_poly.type
_entity_poly.pdbx_seq_one_letter_code
_entity_poly.pdbx_strand_id
1 'polypeptide(L)' 'MNAATAAAADGTASAEVEFTLDGRRVTARAGESILQVARRAGIEIPHLCWAEG' A
#
# COMPACT_ATOMS: atom_id res chain seq x y z
N MET A 1 11.18 9.71 21.09
CA MET A 1 10.11 8.90 20.46
C MET A 1 10.49 8.82 18.99
N ASN A 2 11.14 7.73 18.62
CA ASN A 2 12.06 7.72 17.49
C ASN A 2 11.31 7.07 16.33
N ALA A 3 10.94 7.88 15.34
CA ALA A 3 10.37 7.41 14.10
C ALA A 3 11.37 6.45 13.43
N ALA A 4 11.06 5.16 13.43
CA ALA A 4 11.83 4.17 12.70
C ALA A 4 11.61 4.42 11.20
N THR A 5 12.55 5.10 10.57
CA THR A 5 12.68 5.18 9.11
C THR A 5 13.18 3.82 8.63
N ALA A 6 12.31 3.04 7.99
CA ALA A 6 12.75 1.85 7.27
C ALA A 6 13.50 2.27 6.00
N ALA A 7 14.62 1.57 5.77
CA ALA A 7 15.68 1.87 4.81
C ALA A 7 15.22 1.90 3.34
N ALA A 8 15.98 2.67 2.54
CA ALA A 8 15.95 2.63 1.08
C ALA A 8 16.31 1.23 0.56
N ALA A 9 15.58 0.75 -0.45
CA ALA A 9 15.96 -0.41 -1.24
C ALA A 9 15.83 -0.07 -2.73
N ASP A 10 16.99 -0.01 -3.39
CA ASP A 10 17.12 0.03 -4.84
C ASP A 10 16.59 -1.26 -5.49
N GLY A 11 16.10 -1.10 -6.72
CA GLY A 11 15.15 -1.99 -7.38
C GLY A 11 15.58 -3.43 -7.63
N THR A 12 14.57 -4.30 -7.66
CA THR A 12 14.58 -5.74 -8.00
C THR A 12 14.72 -6.72 -6.83
N ALA A 13 13.95 -6.47 -5.77
CA ALA A 13 13.33 -7.50 -4.96
C ALA A 13 11.95 -6.95 -4.56
N SER A 14 10.95 -7.80 -4.41
CA SER A 14 9.55 -7.47 -4.09
C SER A 14 9.43 -6.56 -2.86
N ALA A 15 9.66 -5.25 -3.03
CA ALA A 15 9.76 -4.34 -1.91
C ALA A 15 8.36 -4.16 -1.33
N GLU A 16 8.17 -4.70 -0.13
CA GLU A 16 6.95 -4.56 0.63
C GLU A 16 7.01 -3.30 1.49
N VAL A 17 5.96 -2.50 1.45
CA VAL A 17 5.81 -1.24 2.20
C VAL A 17 4.64 -1.42 3.15
N GLU A 18 4.91 -1.37 4.46
CA GLU A 18 3.88 -1.37 5.49
C GLU A 18 3.40 0.07 5.76
N PHE A 19 2.09 0.28 5.78
CA PHE A 19 1.48 1.55 6.17
C PHE A 19 0.11 1.34 6.82
N THR A 20 -0.50 2.42 7.30
CA THR A 20 -1.85 2.38 7.87
C THR A 20 -2.85 2.94 6.88
N LEU A 21 -3.92 2.19 6.62
CA LEU A 21 -5.05 2.60 5.80
C LEU A 21 -6.34 2.42 6.61
N ASP A 22 -7.08 3.50 6.82
CA ASP A 22 -8.32 3.49 7.62
C ASP A 22 -8.12 2.89 9.03
N GLY A 23 -7.03 3.26 9.69
CA GLY A 23 -6.66 2.74 11.02
C GLY A 23 -6.16 1.30 11.03
N ARG A 24 -6.13 0.60 9.90
CA ARG A 24 -5.66 -0.78 9.76
C ARG A 24 -4.27 -0.82 9.16
N ARG A 25 -3.39 -1.60 9.77
CA ARG A 25 -2.05 -1.86 9.22
C ARG A 25 -2.15 -2.80 8.01
N VAL A 26 -1.60 -2.37 6.89
CA VAL A 26 -1.60 -3.10 5.61
C VAL A 26 -0.21 -3.08 4.99
N THR A 27 0.09 -4.11 4.20
CA THR A 27 1.36 -4.23 3.46
C THR A 27 1.08 -4.14 1.97
N ALA A 28 1.86 -3.33 1.25
CA ALA A 28 1.80 -3.17 -0.20
C ALA A 28 3.06 -3.65 -0.90
N ARG A 29 2.88 -4.29 -2.04
CA ARG A 29 3.99 -4.64 -2.92
C ARG A 29 4.32 -3.44 -3.80
N ALA A 30 5.60 -3.30 -4.13
CA ALA A 30 6.03 -2.32 -5.13
C ALA A 30 5.21 -2.44 -6.42
N GLY A 31 4.68 -1.31 -6.89
CA GLY A 31 3.83 -1.24 -8.08
C GLY A 31 2.32 -1.41 -7.83
N GLU A 32 1.90 -1.76 -6.61
CA GLU A 32 0.48 -1.77 -6.27
C GLU A 32 -0.04 -0.35 -5.96
N SER A 33 -1.24 -0.05 -6.45
CA SER A 33 -1.94 1.17 -6.08
C SER A 33 -2.61 1.03 -4.71
N ILE A 34 -2.83 2.16 -4.04
CA ILE A 34 -3.59 2.20 -2.78
C ILE A 34 -4.99 1.60 -2.97
N LEU A 35 -5.62 1.78 -4.14
CA LEU A 35 -6.94 1.21 -4.45
C LEU A 35 -6.91 -0.33 -4.48
N GLN A 36 -5.87 -0.92 -5.07
CA GLN A 36 -5.68 -2.37 -5.07
C GLN A 36 -5.42 -2.90 -3.64
N VAL A 37 -4.66 -2.16 -2.84
CA VAL A 37 -4.40 -2.47 -1.43
C VAL A 37 -5.68 -2.42 -0.60
N ALA A 38 -6.46 -1.37 -0.77
CA ALA A 38 -7.73 -1.20 -0.08
C ALA A 38 -8.69 -2.35 -0.39
N ARG A 39 -8.82 -2.70 -1.67
CA ARG A 39 -9.70 -3.79 -2.11
C ARG A 39 -9.30 -5.15 -1.53
N ARG A 40 -8.02 -5.53 -1.51
CA ARG A 40 -7.60 -6.79 -0.86
C ARG A 40 -7.82 -6.79 0.65
N ALA A 41 -7.76 -5.61 1.27
CA ALA A 41 -7.97 -5.45 2.71
C ALA A 41 -9.47 -5.40 3.07
N GLY A 42 -10.37 -5.41 2.07
CA GLY A 42 -11.81 -5.24 2.26
C GLY A 42 -12.20 -3.82 2.67
N ILE A 43 -11.39 -2.83 2.30
CA ILE A 43 -11.66 -1.40 2.51
C ILE A 43 -12.16 -0.85 1.17
N GLU A 44 -13.43 -0.48 1.11
CA GLU A 44 -14.01 0.10 -0.11
C GLU A 44 -13.68 1.59 -0.19
N ILE A 45 -13.02 1.99 -1.28
CA ILE A 45 -12.76 3.40 -1.61
C ILE A 45 -13.59 3.74 -2.85
N PRO A 46 -14.64 4.56 -2.72
CA PRO A 46 -15.43 5.00 -3.85
C PRO A 46 -14.57 5.74 -4.87
N HIS A 47 -14.66 5.34 -6.14
CA HIS A 47 -13.88 5.92 -7.22
C HIS A 47 -14.75 6.03 -8.48
N LEU A 48 -14.61 7.14 -9.21
CA LEU A 48 -15.44 7.43 -10.39
C LEU A 48 -14.76 7.10 -11.72
N CYS A 49 -13.44 7.29 -11.82
CA CYS A 49 -12.72 7.24 -13.09
C CYS A 49 -11.59 6.20 -13.14
N TRP A 50 -11.39 5.45 -12.04
CA TRP A 50 -10.42 4.37 -12.01
C TRP A 50 -11.15 3.05 -12.24
N ALA A 51 -10.58 2.15 -13.01
CA ALA A 51 -11.06 0.79 -13.17
C ALA A 51 -9.84 -0.13 -13.25
N GLU A 52 -10.02 -1.41 -12.93
CA GLU A 52 -8.97 -2.39 -13.23
C GLU A 52 -8.93 -2.65 -14.74
N GLY A 53 -7.79 -2.37 -15.36
CA GLY A 53 -7.58 -2.53 -16.80
C GLY A 53 -6.34 -1.80 -17.26
#